data_AF-A0A8R7QGG4-F1
#
_entry.id   AF-A0A8R7QGG4-F1
#
_cell.length_a   1.000
_cell.length_b   1.000
_cell.length_c   1.000
_cell.angle_alpha   90.00
_cell.angle_beta   90.00
_cell.angle_gamma   90.00
#
_symmetry.space_group_name_H-M   'P 1'
#
loop_
_entity.id
_entity.type
_entity.pdbx_description
1 polymer ?
#
loop_
_entity_poly.entity_id
_entity_poly.type
_entity_poly.pdbx_seq_one_letter_code
_entity_poly.pdbx_strand_id
1 'polypeptide(L)'
;MATAAASQVAFSAPVGGSDRAVRSSGIQGINSLSFSNKSWIGTALACDSKAAAQSRHLCRAVQQSSKSKVSVAPLDLESAKEPPLNTYKPKGPYTATIVSVERAVGPNAPGETCHVVIDHGGNVPYWEGQSYGIIPPGENPKKPGNPQNVRLYSIASTRYGDSFDGKTASLCVRRAVYYDPETGKEDPSKNGVCSNFLCNSKPGDKIQMTGPSGKIMLLPESDPNATHIMIATGTGVAPYRGYLRRMFMEDVPNFRFGGLAWLFLGVANSDSLLYDEEFTSYLKQYPDNFRLLDLFHRHTLFLLLSLHMPQTPFCY
;
A
#
# COMPACT_ATOMS: atom_id res chain seq x y z
N MET A 1 8.33 23.29 55.31
CA MET A 1 7.10 22.83 55.99
C MET A 1 6.02 22.62 54.93
N ALA A 2 5.24 21.55 55.10
CA ALA A 2 4.07 21.12 54.33
C ALA A 2 4.31 20.36 53.00
N THR A 3 4.04 19.06 53.10
CA THR A 3 3.94 17.96 52.11
C THR A 3 2.50 17.76 51.62
N ALA A 4 2.30 17.29 50.39
CA ALA A 4 1.13 16.52 49.93
C ALA A 4 1.52 15.79 48.61
N ALA A 5 1.86 14.48 48.62
CA ALA A 5 1.01 13.28 48.69
C ALA A 5 0.31 12.95 47.36
N ALA A 6 0.90 11.99 46.64
CA ALA A 6 0.36 11.33 45.45
C ALA A 6 -0.64 10.23 45.83
N SER A 7 -1.66 10.03 44.99
CA SER A 7 -2.65 8.95 45.10
C SER A 7 -2.61 8.11 43.82
N GLN A 8 -2.25 6.84 43.97
CA GLN A 8 -2.53 5.77 43.02
C GLN A 8 -3.58 4.85 43.64
N VAL A 9 -4.51 4.35 42.82
CA VAL A 9 -5.45 3.29 43.24
C VAL A 9 -5.35 2.15 42.24
N ALA A 10 -4.87 1.01 42.73
CA ALA A 10 -5.10 -0.31 42.18
C ALA A 10 -6.12 -1.03 43.07
N PHE A 11 -6.99 -1.87 42.50
CA PHE A 11 -7.76 -2.82 43.30
C PHE A 11 -7.94 -4.16 42.59
N SER A 12 -7.79 -5.19 43.40
CA SER A 12 -7.71 -6.62 43.13
C SER A 12 -9.07 -7.34 43.15
N ALA A 13 -9.11 -8.54 42.57
CA ALA A 13 -10.23 -9.48 42.50
C ALA A 13 -10.63 -10.11 43.86
N PRO A 14 -11.71 -10.92 43.87
CA PRO A 14 -11.61 -12.20 44.56
C PRO A 14 -12.17 -13.41 43.77
N VAL A 15 -11.71 -14.58 44.21
CA VAL A 15 -11.97 -15.95 43.73
C VAL A 15 -12.87 -16.70 44.72
N GLY A 16 -13.71 -17.63 44.22
CA GLY A 16 -14.35 -18.74 44.94
C GLY A 16 -15.58 -19.22 44.17
N GLY A 17 -15.95 -20.49 43.99
CA GLY A 17 -15.44 -21.81 44.37
C GLY A 17 -16.61 -22.82 44.22
N SER A 18 -16.39 -23.90 43.45
CA SER A 18 -17.07 -25.23 43.34
C SER A 18 -18.61 -25.38 43.37
N ASP A 19 -19.21 -26.02 42.34
CA ASP A 19 -19.73 -27.40 42.47
C ASP A 19 -20.23 -28.04 41.14
N ARG A 20 -20.10 -29.38 41.09
CA ARG A 20 -20.32 -30.31 39.97
C ARG A 20 -21.79 -30.54 39.61
N ALA A 21 -22.07 -30.79 38.32
CA ALA A 21 -23.03 -31.83 37.90
C ALA A 21 -22.81 -32.30 36.45
N VAL A 22 -22.59 -33.60 36.31
CA VAL A 22 -22.55 -34.38 35.06
C VAL A 22 -23.98 -34.66 34.60
N ARG A 23 -24.31 -34.43 33.32
CA ARG A 23 -25.32 -35.22 32.59
C ARG A 23 -24.94 -35.39 31.12
N SER A 24 -24.86 -36.66 30.74
CA SER A 24 -24.69 -37.19 29.39
C SER A 24 -26.02 -37.27 28.64
N SER A 25 -25.99 -37.00 27.34
CA SER A 25 -26.83 -37.69 26.34
C SER A 25 -26.30 -37.40 24.94
N GLY A 26 -25.88 -38.46 24.23
CA GLY A 26 -25.59 -38.40 22.80
C GLY A 26 -26.87 -38.56 21.96
N ILE A 27 -26.79 -38.20 20.68
CA ILE A 27 -27.47 -38.82 19.53
C ILE A 27 -26.74 -38.37 18.25
N GLN A 28 -26.69 -39.32 17.32
CA GLN A 28 -25.98 -39.38 16.05
C GLN A 28 -26.41 -38.32 15.01
N GLY A 29 -25.54 -38.07 14.03
CA GLY A 29 -25.93 -37.43 12.77
C GLY A 29 -24.76 -37.01 11.91
N ILE A 30 -24.27 -37.92 11.08
CA ILE A 30 -23.41 -37.61 9.92
C ILE A 30 -24.27 -36.82 8.93
N ASN A 31 -23.80 -35.66 8.47
CA ASN A 31 -24.24 -35.09 7.21
C ASN A 31 -23.08 -34.36 6.52
N SER A 32 -22.56 -35.01 5.49
CA SER A 32 -21.73 -34.42 4.45
C SER A 32 -22.56 -33.40 3.67
N LEU A 33 -22.16 -32.13 3.69
CA LEU A 33 -22.73 -31.11 2.83
C LEU A 33 -21.74 -30.76 1.72
N SER A 34 -22.01 -31.30 0.52
CA SER A 34 -21.36 -30.88 -0.73
C SER A 34 -21.85 -29.50 -1.12
N PHE A 35 -20.94 -28.56 -1.35
CA PHE A 35 -21.28 -27.26 -1.94
C PHE A 35 -21.04 -27.30 -3.45
N SER A 36 -22.15 -27.34 -4.19
CA SER A 36 -22.18 -27.27 -5.65
C SER A 36 -21.83 -25.86 -6.13
N ASN A 37 -20.92 -25.78 -7.09
CA ASN A 37 -20.55 -24.56 -7.83
C ASN A 37 -21.80 -23.85 -8.38
N LYS A 38 -21.95 -22.57 -8.06
CA LYS A 38 -22.80 -21.64 -8.82
C LYS A 38 -21.96 -20.49 -9.34
N SER A 39 -21.78 -20.44 -10.66
CA SER A 39 -21.15 -19.32 -11.35
C SER A 39 -22.05 -18.09 -11.26
N TRP A 40 -21.52 -16.98 -10.77
CA TRP A 40 -22.16 -15.68 -10.88
C TRP A 40 -21.59 -14.96 -12.11
N ILE A 41 -22.35 -14.97 -13.21
CA ILE A 41 -22.12 -14.09 -14.34
C ILE A 41 -22.91 -12.82 -14.05
N GLY A 42 -22.19 -11.77 -13.63
CA GLY A 42 -22.72 -10.41 -13.52
C GLY A 42 -22.73 -9.75 -14.90
N THR A 43 -23.88 -9.23 -15.30
CA THR A 43 -24.15 -8.48 -16.53
C THR A 43 -23.26 -7.24 -16.64
N ALA A 44 -22.43 -7.17 -17.68
CA ALA A 44 -21.66 -5.98 -18.03
C ALA A 44 -22.58 -4.92 -18.68
N LEU A 45 -22.67 -3.74 -18.08
CA LEU A 45 -23.23 -2.55 -18.71
C LEU A 45 -22.14 -1.94 -19.62
N ALA A 46 -22.43 -1.89 -20.92
CA ALA A 46 -21.60 -1.21 -21.91
C ALA A 46 -21.70 0.32 -21.69
N CYS A 47 -20.57 0.98 -21.52
CA CYS A 47 -20.45 2.43 -21.52
C CYS A 47 -19.66 2.87 -22.76
N ASP A 48 -20.27 3.72 -23.57
CA ASP A 48 -19.73 4.25 -24.81
C ASP A 48 -18.42 5.03 -24.59
N SER A 49 -17.40 4.66 -25.35
CA SER A 49 -16.06 5.24 -25.28
C SER A 49 -15.93 6.46 -26.20
N LYS A 50 -16.03 7.67 -25.65
CA LYS A 50 -15.41 8.86 -26.27
C LYS A 50 -14.72 9.72 -25.22
N ALA A 51 -13.47 10.08 -25.54
CA ALA A 51 -12.54 10.98 -24.85
C ALA A 51 -11.64 10.34 -23.77
N ALA A 52 -10.39 10.03 -24.16
CA ALA A 52 -9.19 10.23 -23.33
C ALA A 52 -7.91 9.98 -24.16
N ALA A 53 -7.52 10.96 -24.97
CA ALA A 53 -6.20 11.01 -25.58
C ALA A 53 -5.30 11.91 -24.72
N GLN A 54 -4.76 11.40 -23.60
CA GLN A 54 -3.65 12.03 -22.86
C GLN A 54 -3.16 11.15 -21.69
N SER A 55 -2.35 10.13 -21.99
CA SER A 55 -1.26 9.65 -21.12
C SER A 55 -0.48 8.57 -21.88
N ARG A 56 0.67 8.94 -22.47
CA ARG A 56 1.51 7.97 -23.21
C ARG A 56 2.56 7.27 -22.33
N HIS A 57 2.72 7.68 -21.07
CA HIS A 57 3.76 7.15 -20.19
C HIS A 57 3.25 6.10 -19.19
N LEU A 58 2.04 6.27 -18.63
CA LEU A 58 1.42 5.23 -17.79
C LEU A 58 1.08 3.96 -18.59
N CYS A 59 0.73 4.11 -19.87
CA CYS A 59 0.36 2.99 -20.75
C CYS A 59 1.53 2.10 -21.21
N ARG A 60 2.80 2.48 -21.03
CA ARG A 60 3.91 1.66 -21.53
C ARG A 60 4.11 0.38 -20.69
N ALA A 61 3.67 0.38 -19.43
CA ALA A 61 3.67 -0.83 -18.60
C ALA A 61 2.48 -1.78 -18.92
N VAL A 62 1.41 -1.26 -19.56
CA VAL A 62 0.16 -2.02 -19.77
C VAL A 62 0.14 -2.73 -21.15
N GLN A 63 1.09 -2.46 -22.04
CA GLN A 63 1.08 -3.00 -23.42
C GLN A 63 1.76 -4.36 -23.63
N GLN A 64 2.27 -5.03 -22.60
CA GLN A 64 2.80 -6.40 -22.75
C GLN A 64 1.79 -7.47 -22.30
N SER A 65 0.79 -7.68 -23.16
CA SER A 65 -0.10 -8.84 -23.08
C SER A 65 0.56 -10.07 -23.72
N SER A 66 1.27 -10.86 -22.92
CA SER A 66 1.40 -12.31 -23.14
C SER A 66 1.84 -12.93 -21.81
N LYS A 67 1.39 -14.16 -21.51
CA LYS A 67 1.52 -14.87 -20.21
C LYS A 67 2.91 -14.89 -19.54
N SER A 68 3.96 -14.42 -20.20
CA SER A 68 5.32 -14.38 -19.66
C SER A 68 5.52 -13.19 -18.72
N LYS A 69 6.10 -13.49 -17.55
CA LYS A 69 6.64 -12.49 -16.63
C LYS A 69 7.66 -11.58 -17.33
N VAL A 70 7.76 -10.33 -16.87
CA VAL A 70 8.66 -9.31 -17.41
C VAL A 70 10.09 -9.60 -16.96
N SER A 71 11.02 -9.67 -17.90
CA SER A 71 12.45 -9.81 -17.59
C SER A 71 12.97 -8.59 -16.84
N VAL A 72 13.72 -8.84 -15.76
CA VAL A 72 14.30 -7.81 -14.90
C VAL A 72 15.82 -7.89 -14.88
N ALA A 73 16.47 -6.75 -14.68
CA ALA A 73 17.91 -6.66 -14.52
C ALA A 73 18.28 -5.53 -13.55
N PRO A 74 19.46 -5.58 -12.90
CA PRO A 74 20.42 -6.69 -12.91
C PRO A 74 20.10 -7.75 -11.83
N LEU A 75 20.31 -9.04 -12.14
CA LEU A 75 19.96 -10.16 -11.25
C LEU A 75 20.86 -10.27 -10.01
N ASP A 76 21.98 -9.55 -9.96
CA ASP A 76 22.85 -9.45 -8.79
C ASP A 76 22.14 -8.81 -7.58
N LEU A 77 21.05 -8.06 -7.81
CA LEU A 77 20.16 -7.54 -6.75
C LEU A 77 19.52 -8.66 -5.89
N GLU A 78 19.52 -9.91 -6.37
CA GLU A 78 19.07 -11.08 -5.61
C GLU A 78 20.17 -11.71 -4.74
N SER A 79 21.43 -11.29 -4.90
CA SER A 79 22.58 -11.92 -4.26
C SER A 79 22.80 -11.49 -2.80
N ALA A 80 22.24 -10.34 -2.41
CA ALA A 80 22.35 -9.84 -1.04
C ALA A 80 21.59 -10.77 -0.07
N LYS A 81 22.20 -11.10 1.07
CA LYS A 81 21.58 -11.95 2.10
C LYS A 81 20.79 -11.17 3.15
N GLU A 82 21.10 -9.89 3.30
CA GLU A 82 20.46 -8.99 4.25
C GLU A 82 19.95 -7.74 3.50
N PRO A 83 18.82 -7.17 3.94
CA PRO A 83 18.30 -5.95 3.34
C PRO A 83 19.29 -4.80 3.60
N PRO A 84 19.54 -3.93 2.61
CA PRO A 84 20.31 -2.72 2.81
C PRO A 84 19.62 -1.83 3.86
N LEU A 85 20.41 -1.19 4.71
CA LEU A 85 19.90 -0.32 5.77
C LEU A 85 20.80 0.90 5.97
N ASN A 86 20.19 2.07 5.94
CA ASN A 86 20.84 3.36 6.20
C ASN A 86 22.11 3.57 5.36
N THR A 87 22.09 3.10 4.10
CA THR A 87 23.17 3.28 3.12
C THR A 87 23.57 4.76 3.03
N TYR A 88 22.55 5.64 2.99
CA TYR A 88 22.74 7.08 3.13
C TYR A 88 22.02 7.62 4.36
N LYS A 89 22.70 8.51 5.09
CA LYS A 89 22.24 9.10 6.35
C LYS A 89 21.90 10.58 6.15
N PRO A 90 21.13 11.23 7.06
CA PRO A 90 20.74 12.62 6.88
C PRO A 90 21.91 13.63 6.81
N LYS A 91 23.07 13.29 7.40
CA LYS A 91 24.29 14.12 7.35
C LYS A 91 25.07 13.98 6.03
N GLY A 92 24.73 13.00 5.20
CA GLY A 92 25.30 12.75 3.88
C GLY A 92 24.27 12.03 3.02
N PRO A 93 23.18 12.71 2.63
CA PRO A 93 22.14 12.12 1.80
C PRO A 93 22.65 11.91 0.37
N TYR A 94 22.05 10.98 -0.36
CA TYR A 94 22.27 10.81 -1.79
C TYR A 94 21.44 11.81 -2.59
N THR A 95 22.04 12.45 -3.59
CA THR A 95 21.32 13.35 -4.50
C THR A 95 20.77 12.55 -5.69
N ALA A 96 19.50 12.18 -5.60
CA ALA A 96 18.77 11.49 -6.67
C ALA A 96 18.12 12.47 -7.64
N THR A 97 17.58 11.96 -8.76
CA THR A 97 16.93 12.77 -9.79
C THR A 97 15.49 12.31 -10.00
N ILE A 98 14.54 13.24 -10.09
CA ILE A 98 13.16 12.93 -10.46
C ILE A 98 13.09 12.51 -11.93
N VAL A 99 12.47 11.37 -12.19
CA VAL A 99 12.19 10.88 -13.55
C VAL A 99 10.80 11.34 -13.99
N SER A 100 9.78 11.14 -13.15
CA SER A 100 8.41 11.54 -13.45
C SER A 100 7.59 11.74 -12.17
N VAL A 101 6.55 12.56 -12.30
CA VAL A 101 5.52 12.76 -11.27
C VAL A 101 4.18 12.76 -11.97
N GLU A 102 3.34 11.79 -11.64
CA GLU A 102 2.03 11.62 -12.27
C GLU A 102 0.94 11.54 -11.19
N ARG A 103 -0.20 12.18 -11.44
CA ARG A 103 -1.37 12.06 -10.57
C ARG A 103 -1.95 10.65 -10.70
N ALA A 104 -2.08 9.95 -9.59
CA ALA A 104 -2.50 8.55 -9.53
C ALA A 104 -4.00 8.39 -9.21
N VAL A 105 -4.74 9.48 -9.08
CA VAL A 105 -6.16 9.50 -8.66
C VAL A 105 -7.00 10.37 -9.60
N GLY A 106 -8.27 10.01 -9.76
CA GLY A 106 -9.26 10.74 -10.55
C GLY A 106 -9.65 12.11 -9.97
N PRO A 107 -10.45 12.90 -10.72
CA PRO A 107 -10.81 14.27 -10.37
C PRO A 107 -11.61 14.38 -9.07
N ASN A 108 -12.43 13.39 -8.73
CA ASN A 108 -13.30 13.41 -7.54
C ASN A 108 -12.63 12.85 -6.28
N ALA A 109 -11.34 12.54 -6.31
CA ALA A 109 -10.60 12.15 -5.12
C ALA A 109 -10.54 13.34 -4.12
N PRO A 110 -10.66 13.12 -2.81
CA PRO A 110 -10.67 14.19 -1.80
C PRO A 110 -9.32 14.91 -1.64
N GLY A 111 -8.28 14.42 -2.29
CA GLY A 111 -6.96 15.03 -2.31
C GLY A 111 -6.09 14.32 -3.33
N GLU A 112 -5.07 15.02 -3.83
CA GLU A 112 -4.16 14.46 -4.81
C GLU A 112 -3.24 13.41 -4.16
N THR A 113 -3.10 12.27 -4.84
CA THR A 113 -2.03 11.31 -4.61
C THR A 113 -1.26 11.16 -5.90
N CYS A 114 0.07 11.26 -5.83
CA CYS A 114 0.95 11.15 -6.98
C CYS A 114 1.80 9.89 -6.90
N HIS A 115 2.13 9.38 -8.06
CA HIS A 115 3.18 8.40 -8.28
C HIS A 115 4.46 9.14 -8.70
N VAL A 116 5.52 9.01 -7.91
CA VAL A 116 6.77 9.75 -8.10
C VAL A 116 7.90 8.76 -8.39
N VAL A 117 8.47 8.80 -9.58
CA VAL A 117 9.60 7.94 -9.98
C VAL A 117 10.91 8.70 -9.81
N ILE A 118 11.86 8.06 -9.15
CA ILE A 118 13.13 8.62 -8.72
C ILE A 118 14.25 7.75 -9.28
N ASP A 119 15.20 8.34 -10.00
CA ASP A 119 16.44 7.71 -10.42
C ASP A 119 17.49 7.84 -9.31
N HIS A 120 17.87 6.69 -8.74
CA HIS A 120 18.95 6.55 -7.77
C HIS A 120 20.23 5.95 -8.38
N GLY A 121 20.22 5.64 -9.67
CA GLY A 121 21.36 5.15 -10.43
C GLY A 121 21.91 3.80 -9.98
N GLY A 122 21.15 3.04 -9.18
CA GLY A 122 21.60 1.81 -8.55
C GLY A 122 22.42 2.03 -7.27
N ASN A 123 22.61 3.29 -6.83
CA ASN A 123 23.44 3.62 -5.67
C ASN A 123 22.73 3.43 -4.34
N VAL A 124 21.39 3.37 -4.35
CA VAL A 124 20.60 3.24 -3.12
C VAL A 124 19.67 2.02 -3.21
N PRO A 125 20.17 0.80 -3.48
CA PRO A 125 19.31 -0.36 -3.63
C PRO A 125 18.49 -0.64 -2.36
N TYR A 126 17.36 -1.32 -2.51
CA TYR A 126 16.40 -1.61 -1.44
C TYR A 126 15.70 -2.94 -1.70
N TRP A 127 15.06 -3.46 -0.66
CA TRP A 127 14.14 -4.60 -0.76
C TRP A 127 12.68 -4.12 -0.67
N GLU A 128 11.78 -4.94 -1.20
CA GLU A 128 10.36 -4.65 -1.20
C GLU A 128 9.84 -4.40 0.23
N GLY A 129 9.05 -3.33 0.36
CA GLY A 129 8.42 -2.88 1.60
C GLY A 129 9.33 -2.09 2.56
N GLN A 130 10.58 -1.81 2.17
CA GLN A 130 11.37 -0.76 2.80
C GLN A 130 10.85 0.65 2.47
N SER A 131 11.37 1.64 3.20
CA SER A 131 11.09 3.06 2.99
C SER A 131 12.32 3.85 2.63
N TYR A 132 12.15 4.89 1.81
CA TYR A 132 13.12 5.97 1.67
C TYR A 132 12.76 7.16 2.53
N GLY A 133 13.80 7.83 3.02
CA GLY A 133 13.65 9.14 3.64
C GLY A 133 13.98 10.26 2.66
N ILE A 134 13.10 11.25 2.55
CA ILE A 134 13.31 12.44 1.73
C ILE A 134 13.54 13.64 2.64
N ILE A 135 14.55 14.45 2.33
CA ILE A 135 14.82 15.74 2.96
C ILE A 135 14.35 16.83 1.98
N PRO A 136 13.21 17.50 2.25
CA PRO A 136 12.77 18.58 1.38
C PRO A 136 13.70 19.79 1.50
N PRO A 137 13.73 20.67 0.48
CA PRO A 137 14.55 21.87 0.51
C PRO A 137 14.10 22.86 1.60
N GLY A 138 14.96 23.82 1.88
CA GLY A 138 14.73 24.87 2.88
C GLY A 138 15.23 24.51 4.28
N GLU A 139 15.06 25.46 5.18
CA GLU A 139 15.51 25.33 6.58
C GLU A 139 14.42 24.77 7.47
N ASN A 140 14.83 24.14 8.56
CA ASN A 140 13.92 23.68 9.60
C ASN A 140 13.33 24.90 10.35
N PRO A 141 12.00 25.12 10.30
CA PRO A 141 11.39 26.27 10.98
C PRO A 141 11.59 26.27 12.49
N LYS A 142 11.83 25.09 13.09
CA LYS A 142 12.08 24.93 14.54
C LYS A 142 13.57 25.06 14.91
N LYS A 143 14.48 24.99 13.93
CA LYS A 143 15.93 25.01 14.13
C LYS A 143 16.59 25.76 12.96
N PRO A 144 16.59 27.10 12.97
CA PRO A 144 17.18 27.90 11.90
C PRO A 144 18.62 27.48 11.56
N GLY A 145 18.99 27.51 10.29
CA GLY A 145 20.28 27.04 9.78
C GLY A 145 20.47 25.51 9.70
N ASN A 146 19.49 24.71 10.17
CA ASN A 146 19.54 23.25 10.00
C ASN A 146 18.65 22.80 8.82
N PRO A 147 19.02 21.71 8.12
CA PRO A 147 18.18 21.13 7.09
C PRO A 147 16.85 20.63 7.67
N GLN A 148 15.84 20.52 6.82
CA GLN A 148 14.55 19.92 7.17
C GLN A 148 14.71 18.49 7.72
N ASN A 149 13.78 18.09 8.58
CA ASN A 149 13.73 16.70 9.05
C ASN A 149 13.37 15.74 7.89
N VAL A 150 13.90 14.52 7.95
CA VAL A 150 13.57 13.43 7.01
C VAL A 150 12.08 13.07 7.12
N ARG A 151 11.41 12.88 5.97
CA ARG A 151 10.08 12.26 5.89
C ARG A 151 10.20 10.90 5.21
N LEU A 152 9.68 9.86 5.86
CA LEU A 152 9.71 8.50 5.34
C LEU A 152 8.53 8.26 4.40
N TYR A 153 8.80 7.61 3.28
CA TYR A 153 7.81 7.14 2.31
C TYR A 153 8.09 5.68 2.00
N SER A 154 7.07 4.83 2.13
CA SER A 154 7.16 3.44 1.67
C SER A 154 7.41 3.39 0.18
N ILE A 155 8.36 2.56 -0.23
CA ILE A 155 8.69 2.37 -1.64
C ILE A 155 7.56 1.56 -2.27
N ALA A 156 7.06 2.05 -3.40
CA ALA A 156 5.92 1.51 -4.14
C ALA A 156 6.33 0.62 -5.33
N SER A 157 7.64 0.50 -5.58
CA SER A 157 8.25 -0.31 -6.63
C SER A 157 8.97 -1.52 -6.04
N THR A 158 9.28 -2.48 -6.91
CA THR A 158 10.21 -3.58 -6.62
C THR A 158 11.65 -3.06 -6.59
N ARG A 159 12.60 -3.90 -6.16
CA ARG A 159 14.04 -3.59 -6.19
C ARG A 159 14.57 -3.28 -7.59
N TYR A 160 13.87 -3.70 -8.64
CA TYR A 160 14.19 -3.41 -10.03
C TYR A 160 13.61 -2.08 -10.54
N GLY A 161 12.69 -1.48 -9.78
CA GLY A 161 12.04 -0.24 -10.16
C GLY A 161 11.01 -0.42 -11.28
N ASP A 162 10.32 0.66 -11.64
CA ASP A 162 9.28 0.60 -12.67
C ASP A 162 9.84 0.53 -14.10
N SER A 163 11.15 0.74 -14.25
CA SER A 163 11.89 0.55 -15.50
C SER A 163 12.57 -0.83 -15.61
N PHE A 164 12.43 -1.69 -14.59
CA PHE A 164 12.99 -3.05 -14.54
C PHE A 164 14.53 -3.13 -14.69
N ASP A 165 15.23 -2.05 -14.34
CA ASP A 165 16.67 -1.87 -14.56
C ASP A 165 17.49 -1.66 -13.27
N GLY A 166 16.84 -1.70 -12.10
CA GLY A 166 17.47 -1.55 -10.79
C GLY A 166 17.95 -0.13 -10.48
N LYS A 167 17.66 0.86 -11.33
CA LYS A 167 18.13 2.25 -11.16
C LYS A 167 17.09 3.18 -10.57
N THR A 168 15.82 2.79 -10.65
CA THR A 168 14.71 3.63 -10.23
C THR A 168 13.98 3.08 -9.02
N ALA A 169 13.28 3.98 -8.33
CA ALA A 169 12.35 3.65 -7.28
C ALA A 169 11.13 4.57 -7.37
N SER A 170 9.98 4.07 -6.96
CA SER A 170 8.73 4.82 -7.02
C SER A 170 8.15 5.05 -5.62
N LEU A 171 7.59 6.22 -5.37
CA LEU A 171 6.88 6.56 -4.14
C LEU A 171 5.40 6.84 -4.44
N CYS A 172 4.52 6.44 -3.52
CA CYS A 172 3.11 6.81 -3.54
C CYS A 172 2.86 7.92 -2.52
N VAL A 173 2.66 9.15 -2.98
CA VAL A 173 2.69 10.34 -2.14
C VAL A 173 1.34 11.05 -2.16
N ARG A 174 0.65 11.10 -1.02
CA ARG A 174 -0.55 11.93 -0.84
C ARG A 174 -0.15 13.34 -0.45
N ARG A 175 -0.68 14.35 -1.15
CA ARG A 175 -0.52 15.75 -0.75
C ARG A 175 -1.19 16.00 0.59
N ALA A 176 -0.46 16.64 1.48
CA ALA A 176 -1.01 17.16 2.73
C ALA A 176 -1.33 18.64 2.52
N VAL A 177 -2.58 18.93 2.22
CA VAL A 177 -3.10 20.29 2.05
C VAL A 177 -3.93 20.64 3.28
N TYR A 178 -3.75 21.84 3.80
CA TYR A 178 -4.52 22.35 4.93
C TYR A 178 -5.68 23.21 4.42
N TYR A 179 -6.87 22.90 4.90
CA TYR A 179 -8.06 23.72 4.74
C TYR A 179 -8.53 24.16 6.13
N ASP A 180 -8.80 25.46 6.29
CA ASP A 180 -9.37 26.01 7.50
C ASP A 180 -10.73 25.36 7.78
N PRO A 181 -10.98 24.83 9.00
CA PRO A 181 -12.17 24.04 9.27
C PRO A 181 -13.48 24.86 9.28
N GLU A 182 -13.42 26.17 9.52
CA GLU A 182 -14.59 27.03 9.56
C GLU A 182 -14.92 27.60 8.19
N THR A 183 -13.89 28.08 7.48
CA THR A 183 -14.06 28.82 6.22
C THR A 183 -13.83 27.95 4.98
N GLY A 184 -13.22 26.77 5.13
CA GLY A 184 -12.84 25.88 4.03
C GLY A 184 -11.71 26.44 3.15
N LYS A 185 -11.12 27.58 3.51
CA LYS A 185 -10.07 28.22 2.71
C LYS A 185 -8.74 27.51 2.89
N GLU A 186 -8.00 27.34 1.79
CA GLU A 186 -6.65 26.79 1.83
C GLU A 186 -5.67 27.80 2.45
N ASP A 187 -4.76 27.29 3.29
CA ASP A 187 -3.63 28.07 3.82
C ASP A 187 -2.31 27.38 3.41
N PRO A 188 -1.64 27.87 2.34
CA PRO A 188 -0.42 27.26 1.84
C PRO A 188 0.73 27.20 2.86
N SER A 189 0.73 28.09 3.87
CA SER A 189 1.78 28.11 4.91
C SER A 189 1.69 26.90 5.85
N LYS A 190 0.51 26.25 5.92
CA LYS A 190 0.24 25.07 6.76
C LYS A 190 0.29 23.76 5.96
N ASN A 191 0.54 23.82 4.66
CA ASN A 191 0.68 22.63 3.82
C ASN A 191 1.89 21.79 4.23
N GLY A 192 1.80 20.47 4.04
CA GLY A 192 2.92 19.57 4.29
C GLY A 192 4.05 19.82 3.31
N VAL A 193 5.20 20.25 3.83
CA VAL A 193 6.36 20.66 3.02
C VAL A 193 6.82 19.56 2.06
N CYS A 194 7.08 18.34 2.56
CA CYS A 194 7.70 17.29 1.76
C CYS A 194 6.76 16.64 0.74
N SER A 195 5.50 16.43 1.10
CA SER A 195 4.53 15.82 0.16
C SER A 195 4.21 16.78 -0.99
N ASN A 196 4.03 18.07 -0.70
CA ASN A 196 3.83 19.05 -1.76
C ASN A 196 5.08 19.25 -2.62
N PHE A 197 6.28 19.24 -2.02
CA PHE A 197 7.55 19.27 -2.77
C PHE A 197 7.63 18.13 -3.79
N LEU A 198 7.43 16.88 -3.35
CA LEU A 198 7.49 15.70 -4.23
C LEU A 198 6.44 15.75 -5.33
N CYS A 199 5.18 16.05 -4.98
CA CYS A 199 4.09 16.12 -5.96
C CYS A 199 4.22 17.31 -6.93
N ASN A 200 4.94 18.38 -6.55
CA ASN A 200 5.24 19.52 -7.42
C ASN A 200 6.46 19.32 -8.31
N SER A 201 7.31 18.33 -7.99
CA SER A 201 8.58 18.13 -8.68
C SER A 201 8.37 17.79 -10.15
N LYS A 202 9.40 18.08 -10.96
CA LYS A 202 9.43 17.86 -12.40
C LYS A 202 10.60 16.96 -12.80
N PRO A 203 10.52 16.29 -13.96
CA PRO A 203 11.65 15.53 -14.49
C PRO A 203 12.93 16.38 -14.50
N GLY A 204 14.02 15.83 -13.94
CA GLY A 204 15.31 16.51 -13.80
C GLY A 204 15.56 17.16 -12.44
N ASP A 205 14.52 17.41 -11.62
CA ASP A 205 14.69 17.98 -10.29
C ASP A 205 15.54 17.07 -9.39
N LYS A 206 16.34 17.68 -8.52
CA LYS A 206 17.20 16.97 -7.58
C LYS A 206 16.53 16.82 -6.23
N ILE A 207 16.66 15.63 -5.64
CA ILE A 207 16.11 15.33 -4.32
C ILE A 207 17.17 14.73 -3.40
N GLN A 208 17.12 15.10 -2.13
CA GLN A 208 18.01 14.57 -1.10
C GLN A 208 17.37 13.36 -0.45
N MET A 209 17.96 12.19 -0.70
CA MET A 209 17.44 10.88 -0.30
C MET A 209 18.32 10.22 0.77
N THR A 210 17.67 9.53 1.70
CA THR A 210 18.29 8.77 2.79
C THR A 210 17.68 7.38 2.85
N GLY A 211 18.37 6.46 3.54
CA GLY A 211 17.94 5.07 3.68
C GLY A 211 18.64 4.12 2.69
N PRO A 212 17.96 3.04 2.26
CA PRO A 212 16.62 2.65 2.69
C PRO A 212 16.57 2.31 4.18
N SER A 213 15.37 2.18 4.74
CA SER A 213 15.15 1.87 6.15
C SER A 213 13.92 1.00 6.35
N GLY A 214 13.84 0.34 7.51
CA GLY A 214 12.74 -0.55 7.87
C GLY A 214 13.03 -2.02 7.55
N LYS A 215 12.59 -2.90 8.46
CA LYS A 215 12.58 -4.37 8.29
C LYS A 215 11.20 -5.00 8.55
N ILE A 216 10.25 -4.25 9.11
CA ILE A 216 8.94 -4.76 9.55
C ILE A 216 8.12 -5.28 8.36
N MET A 217 8.15 -4.52 7.26
CA MET A 217 7.41 -4.80 6.04
C MET A 217 8.33 -5.46 5.00
N LEU A 218 9.22 -6.36 5.39
CA LEU A 218 9.94 -7.17 4.40
C LEU A 218 9.06 -8.35 4.01
N LEU A 219 9.07 -8.72 2.73
CA LEU A 219 8.35 -9.88 2.25
C LEU A 219 9.03 -11.17 2.79
N PRO A 220 8.31 -12.03 3.52
CA PRO A 220 8.83 -13.34 3.90
C PRO A 220 8.85 -14.26 2.66
N GLU A 221 10.04 -14.51 2.10
CA GLU A 221 10.22 -15.32 0.89
C GLU A 221 10.65 -16.78 1.17
N SER A 222 10.77 -17.17 2.44
CA SER A 222 11.23 -18.51 2.82
C SER A 222 10.29 -19.63 2.37
N ASP A 223 8.99 -19.34 2.28
CA ASP A 223 7.98 -20.24 1.70
C ASP A 223 7.32 -19.55 0.50
N PRO A 224 7.63 -19.96 -0.75
CA PRO A 224 7.06 -19.35 -1.95
C PRO A 224 5.56 -19.64 -2.11
N ASN A 225 4.99 -20.57 -1.33
CA ASN A 225 3.57 -20.91 -1.33
C ASN A 225 2.79 -20.28 -0.17
N ALA A 226 3.43 -19.40 0.60
CA ALA A 226 2.81 -18.74 1.74
C ALA A 226 1.58 -17.91 1.33
N THR A 227 0.65 -17.75 2.28
CA THR A 227 -0.49 -16.83 2.11
C THR A 227 -0.15 -15.46 2.67
N HIS A 228 -0.27 -14.42 1.84
CA HIS A 228 -0.06 -13.03 2.23
C HIS A 228 -1.37 -12.26 2.18
N ILE A 229 -1.88 -11.89 3.36
CA ILE A 229 -3.04 -11.02 3.50
C ILE A 229 -2.53 -9.59 3.68
N MET A 230 -2.88 -8.71 2.75
CA MET A 230 -2.37 -7.35 2.63
C MET A 230 -3.53 -6.38 2.86
N ILE A 231 -3.46 -5.58 3.91
CA ILE A 231 -4.51 -4.62 4.27
C ILE A 231 -3.93 -3.21 4.12
N ALA A 232 -4.52 -2.42 3.22
CA ALA A 232 -4.08 -1.09 2.85
C ALA A 232 -5.20 -0.06 2.99
N THR A 233 -4.83 1.17 3.38
CA THR A 233 -5.67 2.35 3.21
C THR A 233 -4.87 3.45 2.52
N GLY A 234 -5.42 4.00 1.43
CA GLY A 234 -4.75 5.03 0.61
C GLY A 234 -3.30 4.65 0.24
N THR A 235 -2.34 5.54 0.55
CA THR A 235 -0.91 5.34 0.24
C THR A 235 -0.28 4.14 0.94
N GLY A 236 -0.95 3.52 1.92
CA GLY A 236 -0.52 2.26 2.54
C GLY A 236 -0.46 1.08 1.56
N VAL A 237 -0.97 1.22 0.33
CA VAL A 237 -0.84 0.22 -0.74
C VAL A 237 0.57 0.11 -1.32
N ALA A 238 1.43 1.12 -1.11
CA ALA A 238 2.78 1.19 -1.67
C ALA A 238 3.60 -0.12 -1.53
N PRO A 239 3.86 -0.66 -0.33
CA PRO A 239 4.66 -1.88 -0.19
C PRO A 239 4.03 -3.07 -0.94
N TYR A 240 2.70 -3.16 -0.97
CA TYR A 240 1.99 -4.27 -1.60
C TYR A 240 2.03 -4.21 -3.13
N ARG A 241 2.11 -3.00 -3.73
CA ARG A 241 2.42 -2.89 -5.17
C ARG A 241 3.77 -3.53 -5.47
N GLY A 242 4.79 -3.26 -4.65
CA GLY A 242 6.10 -3.93 -4.77
C GLY A 242 5.99 -5.45 -4.63
N TYR A 243 5.27 -5.93 -3.61
CA TYR A 243 5.07 -7.37 -3.41
C TYR A 243 4.41 -8.04 -4.62
N LEU A 244 3.30 -7.47 -5.09
CA LEU A 244 2.50 -8.04 -6.17
C LEU A 244 3.24 -8.03 -7.50
N ARG A 245 4.03 -6.98 -7.80
CA ARG A 245 4.92 -6.99 -8.96
C ARG A 245 5.95 -8.11 -8.89
N ARG A 246 6.62 -8.26 -7.75
CA ARG A 246 7.59 -9.35 -7.53
C ARG A 246 6.95 -10.73 -7.64
N MET A 247 5.74 -10.92 -7.09
CA MET A 247 5.00 -12.18 -7.12
C MET A 247 4.50 -12.52 -8.54
N PHE A 248 3.91 -11.56 -9.25
CA PHE A 248 3.11 -11.83 -10.45
C PHE A 248 3.67 -11.22 -11.74
N MET A 249 4.27 -10.03 -11.69
CA MET A 249 4.72 -9.31 -12.88
C MET A 249 6.14 -9.69 -13.30
N GLU A 250 7.07 -9.81 -12.36
CA GLU A 250 8.50 -9.91 -12.67
C GLU A 250 8.99 -11.37 -12.78
N ASP A 251 9.95 -11.56 -13.69
CA ASP A 251 10.64 -12.82 -13.92
C ASP A 251 11.83 -12.96 -12.98
N VAL A 252 11.55 -13.20 -11.70
CA VAL A 252 12.55 -13.37 -10.66
C VAL A 252 12.94 -14.86 -10.55
N PRO A 253 14.17 -15.27 -10.95
CA PRO A 253 14.50 -16.69 -11.07
C PRO A 253 14.49 -17.45 -9.73
N ASN A 254 14.90 -16.80 -8.65
CA ASN A 254 15.01 -17.36 -7.30
C ASN A 254 13.72 -17.24 -6.47
N PHE A 255 12.66 -16.60 -6.98
CA PHE A 255 11.39 -16.44 -6.28
C PHE A 255 10.22 -16.64 -7.23
N ARG A 256 9.56 -17.80 -7.10
CA ARG A 256 8.36 -18.17 -7.88
C ARG A 256 7.17 -18.32 -6.93
N PHE A 257 6.38 -17.26 -6.82
CA PHE A 257 5.22 -17.28 -5.94
C PHE A 257 4.15 -18.26 -6.45
N GLY A 258 3.80 -19.24 -5.63
CA GLY A 258 2.73 -20.21 -5.86
C GLY A 258 1.62 -20.16 -4.80
N GLY A 259 1.72 -19.24 -3.85
CA GLY A 259 0.78 -19.09 -2.74
C GLY A 259 -0.46 -18.27 -3.07
N LEU A 260 -1.09 -17.73 -2.03
CA LEU A 260 -2.25 -16.85 -2.14
C LEU A 260 -1.91 -15.42 -1.67
N ALA A 261 -2.05 -14.44 -2.56
CA ALA A 261 -1.96 -13.04 -2.24
C ALA A 261 -3.37 -12.43 -2.20
N TRP A 262 -3.75 -11.83 -1.07
CA TRP A 262 -5.07 -11.23 -0.89
C TRP A 262 -4.94 -9.77 -0.47
N LEU A 263 -5.27 -8.85 -1.38
CA LEU A 263 -5.25 -7.42 -1.15
C LEU A 263 -6.63 -6.88 -0.73
N PHE A 264 -6.67 -6.17 0.39
CA PHE A 264 -7.80 -5.37 0.84
C PHE A 264 -7.41 -3.89 0.73
N LEU A 265 -8.08 -3.14 -0.14
CA LEU A 265 -7.76 -1.74 -0.40
C LEU A 265 -8.92 -0.82 -0.01
N GLY A 266 -8.73 -0.09 1.09
CA GLY A 266 -9.64 0.96 1.54
C GLY A 266 -9.31 2.32 0.94
N VAL A 267 -10.23 2.89 0.16
CA VAL A 267 -10.10 4.26 -0.39
C VAL A 267 -11.39 5.06 -0.20
N ALA A 268 -11.35 6.37 -0.45
CA ALA A 268 -12.50 7.23 -0.19
C ALA A 268 -13.65 6.98 -1.17
N ASN A 269 -13.34 6.84 -2.46
CA ASN A 269 -14.27 6.60 -3.58
C ASN A 269 -13.51 5.95 -4.76
N SER A 270 -14.20 5.64 -5.85
CA SER A 270 -13.62 5.04 -7.06
C SER A 270 -12.46 5.86 -7.63
N ASP A 271 -12.60 7.18 -7.68
CA ASP A 271 -11.56 8.09 -8.16
C ASP A 271 -10.31 8.09 -7.25
N SER A 272 -10.41 7.57 -6.04
CA SER A 272 -9.30 7.46 -5.10
C SER A 272 -8.58 6.11 -5.18
N LEU A 273 -9.01 5.19 -6.07
CA LEU A 273 -8.31 3.93 -6.29
C LEU A 273 -6.89 4.21 -6.79
N LEU A 274 -5.96 3.38 -6.34
CA LEU A 274 -4.54 3.48 -6.67
C LEU A 274 -4.10 2.17 -7.32
N TYR A 275 -3.55 2.26 -8.52
CA TYR A 275 -3.03 1.10 -9.28
C TYR A 275 -4.09 0.04 -9.61
N ASP A 276 -5.37 0.43 -9.68
CA ASP A 276 -6.50 -0.49 -9.93
C ASP A 276 -6.34 -1.32 -11.20
N GLU A 277 -5.92 -0.68 -12.30
CA GLU A 277 -5.68 -1.39 -13.56
C GLU A 277 -4.63 -2.50 -13.41
N GLU A 278 -3.57 -2.25 -12.65
CA GLU A 278 -2.50 -3.21 -12.38
C GLU A 278 -3.02 -4.39 -11.54
N PHE A 279 -3.73 -4.13 -10.46
CA PHE A 279 -4.29 -5.18 -9.59
C PHE A 279 -5.39 -5.99 -10.29
N THR A 280 -6.25 -5.33 -11.05
CA THR A 280 -7.28 -5.97 -11.87
C THR A 280 -6.63 -6.87 -12.94
N SER A 281 -5.44 -6.52 -13.44
CA SER A 281 -4.70 -7.39 -14.35
C SER A 281 -4.27 -8.69 -13.68
N TYR A 282 -3.87 -8.66 -12.40
CA TYR A 282 -3.48 -9.85 -11.65
C TYR A 282 -4.66 -10.78 -11.39
N LEU A 283 -5.86 -10.24 -11.12
CA LEU A 283 -7.08 -11.06 -10.97
C LEU A 283 -7.36 -11.90 -12.22
N LYS A 284 -7.14 -11.31 -13.41
CA LYS A 284 -7.36 -12.00 -14.69
C LYS A 284 -6.28 -13.03 -15.00
N GLN A 285 -5.02 -12.72 -14.66
CA GLN A 285 -3.87 -13.55 -14.98
C GLN A 285 -3.66 -14.70 -13.98
N TYR A 286 -3.97 -14.48 -12.71
CA TYR A 286 -3.70 -15.38 -11.59
C TYR A 286 -4.92 -15.56 -10.68
N PRO A 287 -6.08 -15.99 -11.21
CA PRO A 287 -7.34 -16.05 -10.45
C PRO A 287 -7.30 -16.98 -9.23
N ASP A 288 -6.44 -18.02 -9.26
CA ASP A 288 -6.29 -18.97 -8.15
C ASP A 288 -5.33 -18.47 -7.06
N ASN A 289 -4.44 -17.54 -7.40
CA ASN A 289 -3.37 -17.05 -6.53
C ASN A 289 -3.55 -15.61 -6.06
N PHE A 290 -4.42 -14.81 -6.69
CA PHE A 290 -4.66 -13.42 -6.33
C PHE A 290 -6.14 -13.11 -6.07
N ARG A 291 -6.40 -12.41 -4.97
CA ARG A 291 -7.71 -11.88 -4.62
C ARG A 291 -7.61 -10.39 -4.28
N LEU A 292 -8.62 -9.63 -4.69
CA LEU A 292 -8.74 -8.19 -4.43
C LEU A 292 -10.11 -7.90 -3.82
N LEU A 293 -10.13 -7.09 -2.77
CA LEU A 293 -11.35 -6.50 -2.21
C LEU A 293 -11.17 -4.99 -2.06
N ASP A 294 -11.89 -4.22 -2.87
CA ASP A 294 -11.95 -2.77 -2.75
C ASP A 294 -13.05 -2.35 -1.78
N LEU A 295 -12.70 -1.45 -0.86
CA LEU A 295 -13.59 -0.93 0.17
C LEU A 295 -13.69 0.60 -0.01
N PHE A 296 -14.87 1.09 -0.34
CA PHE A 296 -15.13 2.51 -0.57
C PHE A 296 -15.78 3.14 0.67
N HIS A 297 -15.04 3.94 1.44
CA HIS A 297 -15.58 4.51 2.68
C HIS A 297 -16.87 5.32 2.46
N ARG A 298 -16.99 6.06 1.34
CA ARG A 298 -18.17 6.91 1.06
C ARG A 298 -19.33 6.21 0.32
N HIS A 299 -19.15 4.95 -0.12
CA HIS A 299 -20.19 4.19 -0.83
C HIS A 299 -20.56 2.86 -0.13
N THR A 300 -19.65 2.26 0.65
CA THR A 300 -19.82 0.91 1.21
C THR A 300 -20.65 0.86 2.50
N LEU A 301 -20.99 2.01 3.12
CA LEU A 301 -21.95 2.01 4.24
C LEU A 301 -23.31 1.42 3.82
N PHE A 302 -23.67 1.50 2.53
CA PHE A 302 -24.90 0.91 2.00
C PHE A 302 -24.83 -0.62 1.79
N LEU A 303 -23.64 -1.16 1.51
CA LEU A 303 -23.48 -2.57 1.13
C LEU A 303 -23.27 -3.48 2.34
N LEU A 304 -22.57 -3.02 3.39
CA LEU A 304 -22.41 -3.78 4.63
C LEU A 304 -23.72 -3.89 5.44
N LEU A 305 -24.60 -2.87 5.38
CA LEU A 305 -25.95 -2.94 5.93
C LEU A 305 -26.88 -3.88 5.15
N SER A 306 -26.57 -4.16 3.88
CA SER A 306 -27.36 -5.04 3.02
C SER A 306 -26.96 -6.52 3.16
N LEU A 307 -25.82 -6.83 3.79
CA LEU A 307 -25.32 -8.20 3.98
C LEU A 307 -25.62 -8.79 5.38
N HIS A 308 -26.34 -8.07 6.25
CA HIS A 308 -26.85 -8.58 7.53
C HIS A 308 -28.34 -8.27 7.68
N MET A 309 -29.19 -9.13 7.14
CA MET A 309 -30.52 -9.50 7.68
C MET A 309 -31.16 -10.59 6.81
N PRO A 310 -31.15 -11.88 7.22
CA PRO A 310 -32.23 -12.76 6.85
C PRO A 310 -33.47 -12.34 7.67
N GLN A 311 -34.40 -11.63 7.05
CA GLN A 311 -35.74 -11.49 7.61
C GLN A 311 -36.44 -12.85 7.55
N THR A 312 -36.36 -13.63 8.62
CA THR A 312 -37.32 -14.71 8.88
C THR A 312 -38.61 -14.07 9.41
N PRO A 313 -39.75 -14.23 8.74
CA PRO A 313 -41.02 -13.76 9.29
C PRO A 313 -41.46 -14.70 10.41
N PHE A 314 -41.59 -14.17 11.63
CA PHE A 314 -42.40 -14.80 12.66
C PHE A 314 -43.87 -14.66 12.26
N CYS A 315 -44.51 -15.76 11.90
CA CYS A 315 -45.96 -15.87 11.97
C CYS A 315 -46.36 -16.12 13.43
N TYR A 316 -47.44 -15.44 13.85
CA TYR A 316 -48.16 -15.66 15.10
C TYR A 316 -48.63 -17.11 15.27
#